data_AF-A0A2C9KGT6-F1
#
_entry.id   AF-A0A2C9KGT6-F1
#
_cell.length_a   1.000
_cell.length_b   1.000
_cell.length_c   1.000
_cell.angle_alpha   90.00
_cell.angle_beta   90.00
_cell.angle_gamma   90.00
#
_symmetry.space_group_name_H-M   'P 1'
#
loop_
_entity.id
_entity.type
_entity.pdbx_description
1 polymer ?
#
loop_
_entity_poly.entity_id
_entity_poly.type
_entity_poly.pdbx_seq_one_letter_code
_entity_poly.pdbx_strand_id
1 'polypeptide(L)'
;MHICLDFIPELIGQPQRCKQIFGIQLLAHLCTQYHLPKSMNIAKLGIDVMFTLLTVLEKGEWVTFFRQTVPSLVAICEAFPPLCDDVTSLLSQLGRVCYSQMTVAGNSSKMCLHNDKVTESHGLLSEKLLCDDYDVLYHTVETTFRQICERALVMDKLY
;
A
#
# COMPACT_ATOMS: atom_id res chain seq x y z
N MET A 1 -7.00 12.06 22.79
CA MET A 1 -7.48 10.95 21.93
C MET A 1 -6.50 9.76 21.92
N HIS A 2 -5.93 9.33 23.06
CA HIS A 2 -5.10 8.11 23.09
C HIS A 2 -5.93 6.82 23.23
N ILE A 3 -7.18 6.93 23.73
CA ILE A 3 -8.13 5.82 23.85
C ILE A 3 -8.48 5.25 22.46
N CYS A 4 -8.47 6.10 21.41
CA CYS A 4 -8.71 5.67 20.04
C CYS A 4 -7.72 4.61 19.56
N LEU A 5 -6.49 4.59 20.09
CA LEU A 5 -5.48 3.58 19.75
C LEU A 5 -5.93 2.17 20.13
N ASP A 6 -6.71 2.02 21.22
CA ASP A 6 -7.20 0.71 21.67
C ASP A 6 -8.21 0.09 20.70
N PHE A 7 -8.90 0.93 19.91
CA PHE A 7 -9.87 0.49 18.92
C PHE A 7 -9.26 0.29 17.53
N ILE A 8 -8.01 0.71 17.29
CA ILE A 8 -7.37 0.56 15.97
C ILE A 8 -7.26 -0.92 15.56
N PRO A 9 -6.78 -1.86 16.41
CA PRO A 9 -6.73 -3.26 16.05
C PRO A 9 -8.11 -3.84 15.70
N GLU A 10 -9.14 -3.47 16.46
CA GLU A 10 -10.52 -3.91 16.23
C GLU A 10 -11.08 -3.34 14.92
N LEU A 11 -10.75 -2.07 14.62
CA LEU A 11 -11.19 -1.37 13.42
C LEU A 11 -10.54 -1.92 12.14
N ILE A 12 -9.23 -2.22 12.20
CA ILE A 12 -8.49 -2.85 11.10
C ILE A 12 -8.91 -4.33 10.93
N GLY A 13 -9.31 -5.00 12.02
CA GLY A 13 -9.84 -6.36 11.98
C GLY A 13 -11.23 -6.49 11.35
N GLN A 14 -11.91 -5.38 11.06
CA GLN A 14 -13.22 -5.42 10.39
C GLN A 14 -13.10 -5.95 8.96
N PRO A 15 -14.10 -6.70 8.46
CA PRO A 15 -14.09 -7.23 7.09
C PRO A 15 -14.31 -6.14 6.03
N GLN A 16 -14.84 -4.97 6.41
CA GLN A 16 -15.12 -3.89 5.46
C GLN A 16 -13.85 -3.10 5.12
N ARG A 17 -13.47 -3.09 3.84
CA ARG A 17 -12.27 -2.39 3.33
C ARG A 17 -12.20 -0.92 3.70
N CYS A 18 -13.30 -0.19 3.57
CA CYS A 18 -13.35 1.22 3.92
C CYS A 18 -12.95 1.47 5.38
N LYS A 19 -13.31 0.56 6.30
CA LYS A 19 -12.92 0.65 7.71
C LYS A 19 -11.43 0.34 7.92
N GLN A 20 -10.90 -0.63 7.19
CA GLN A 20 -9.47 -0.95 7.24
C GLN A 20 -8.63 0.22 6.74
N ILE A 21 -8.99 0.81 5.59
CA ILE A 21 -8.31 1.98 5.03
C ILE A 21 -8.36 3.15 6.01
N PHE A 22 -9.55 3.45 6.53
CA PHE A 22 -9.72 4.49 7.53
C PHE A 22 -8.91 4.21 8.79
N GLY A 23 -8.85 2.96 9.24
CA GLY A 23 -8.06 2.53 10.40
C GLY A 23 -6.57 2.80 10.21
N ILE A 24 -6.00 2.50 9.04
CA ILE A 24 -4.59 2.78 8.72
C ILE A 24 -4.32 4.29 8.63
N GLN A 25 -5.22 5.05 8.00
CA GLN A 25 -5.09 6.51 7.90
C GLN A 25 -5.18 7.19 9.27
N LEU A 26 -6.12 6.75 10.10
CA LEU A 26 -6.28 7.23 11.47
C LEU A 26 -5.07 6.85 12.32
N LEU A 27 -4.55 5.63 12.18
CA LEU A 27 -3.35 5.18 12.86
C LEU A 27 -2.16 6.09 12.52
N ALA A 28 -1.92 6.38 11.25
CA ALA A 28 -0.86 7.29 10.82
C ALA A 28 -1.00 8.68 11.46
N HIS A 29 -2.22 9.23 11.48
CA HIS A 29 -2.47 10.51 12.14
C HIS A 29 -2.20 10.44 13.66
N LEU A 30 -2.66 9.39 14.34
CA LEU A 30 -2.41 9.19 15.77
C LEU A 30 -0.93 8.97 16.09
N CYS A 31 -0.16 8.30 15.22
CA CYS A 31 1.28 8.13 15.38
C CYS A 31 2.01 9.47 15.37
N THR A 32 1.64 10.39 14.46
CA THR A 32 2.24 11.74 14.41
C THR A 32 1.88 12.62 15.62
N GLN A 33 0.71 12.40 16.22
CA GLN A 33 0.25 13.16 17.39
C GLN A 33 0.77 12.58 18.70
N TYR A 34 0.96 11.25 18.77
CA TYR A 34 1.29 10.52 19.98
C TYR A 34 2.46 9.54 19.75
N HIS A 35 3.67 10.01 20.03
CA HIS A 35 4.93 9.25 19.97
C HIS A 35 5.11 8.31 21.17
N LEU A 36 4.14 7.42 21.41
CA LEU A 36 4.14 6.48 22.53
C LEU A 36 4.60 5.08 22.07
N PRO A 37 5.32 4.30 22.90
CA PRO A 37 5.67 2.91 22.57
C PRO A 37 4.45 2.04 22.24
N LYS A 38 3.33 2.30 22.90
CA LYS A 38 2.03 1.66 22.60
C LYS A 38 1.57 1.94 21.16
N SER A 39 1.69 3.19 20.71
CA SER A 39 1.34 3.60 19.35
C SER A 39 2.25 2.93 18.31
N MET A 40 3.54 2.82 18.60
CA MET A 40 4.50 2.09 17.76
C MET A 40 4.14 0.60 17.61
N ASN A 41 3.78 -0.07 18.70
CA ASN A 41 3.37 -1.48 18.64
C ASN A 41 2.11 -1.69 17.79
N ILE A 42 1.16 -0.75 17.87
CA ILE A 42 -0.07 -0.78 17.05
C ILE A 42 0.25 -0.46 15.58
N ALA A 43 1.16 0.48 15.32
CA ALA A 43 1.67 0.78 13.98
C ALA A 43 2.30 -0.45 13.34
N LYS A 44 3.13 -1.18 14.09
CA LYS A 44 3.72 -2.45 13.64
C LYS A 44 2.64 -3.48 13.30
N LEU A 45 1.64 -3.67 14.16
CA LEU A 45 0.51 -4.54 13.86
C LEU A 45 -0.23 -4.11 12.58
N GLY A 46 -0.42 -2.81 12.37
CA GLY A 46 -1.02 -2.29 11.14
C GLY A 46 -0.21 -2.66 9.90
N ILE A 47 1.12 -2.56 9.97
CA ILE A 47 2.03 -2.97 8.89
C ILE A 47 1.95 -4.49 8.64
N ASP A 48 1.93 -5.31 9.70
CA ASP A 48 1.77 -6.78 9.60
C ASP A 48 0.44 -7.18 8.93
N VAL A 49 -0.64 -6.45 9.25
CA VAL A 49 -1.93 -6.63 8.57
C VAL A 49 -1.82 -6.24 7.10
N MET A 50 -1.13 -5.14 6.76
CA MET A 50 -0.91 -4.77 5.36
C MET A 50 -0.11 -5.83 4.60
N PHE A 51 0.90 -6.47 5.21
CA PHE A 51 1.59 -7.63 4.62
C PHE A 51 0.65 -8.81 4.38
N THR A 52 -0.22 -9.09 5.34
CA THR A 52 -1.21 -10.18 5.20
C THR A 52 -2.20 -9.86 4.07
N LEU A 53 -2.70 -8.63 4.01
CA LEU A 53 -3.60 -8.18 2.95
C LEU A 53 -2.94 -8.17 1.57
N LEU A 54 -1.63 -7.89 1.50
CA LEU A 54 -0.85 -7.97 0.27
C LEU A 54 -0.90 -9.37 -0.37
N THR A 55 -0.97 -10.42 0.45
CA THR A 55 -0.93 -11.82 0.00
C THR A 55 -2.32 -12.44 -0.22
N VAL A 56 -3.33 -12.00 0.53
CA VAL A 56 -4.66 -12.65 0.56
C VAL A 56 -5.68 -11.96 -0.35
N LEU A 57 -5.48 -10.70 -0.73
CA LEU A 57 -6.51 -9.88 -1.36
C LEU A 57 -6.63 -10.07 -2.88
N GLU A 58 -7.87 -10.06 -3.36
CA GLU A 58 -8.22 -10.10 -4.78
C GLU A 58 -7.82 -8.80 -5.50
N LYS A 59 -7.41 -8.93 -6.77
CA LYS A 59 -6.75 -7.88 -7.55
C LYS A 59 -7.48 -6.53 -7.59
N GLY A 60 -8.82 -6.52 -7.64
CA GLY A 60 -9.62 -5.30 -7.77
C GLY A 60 -9.63 -4.44 -6.50
N GLU A 61 -9.87 -5.03 -5.34
CA GLU A 61 -9.88 -4.30 -4.06
C GLU A 61 -8.45 -3.95 -3.59
N TRP A 62 -7.48 -4.75 -4.00
CA TRP A 62 -6.07 -4.59 -3.66
C TRP A 62 -5.52 -3.23 -4.07
N VAL A 63 -5.74 -2.83 -5.33
CA VAL A 63 -5.20 -1.57 -5.84
C VAL A 63 -5.79 -0.38 -5.09
N THR A 64 -7.11 -0.41 -4.86
CA THR A 64 -7.80 0.66 -4.13
C THR A 64 -7.31 0.78 -2.69
N PHE A 65 -7.14 -0.34 -2.00
CA PHE A 65 -6.63 -0.37 -0.63
C PHE A 65 -5.23 0.21 -0.53
N PHE A 66 -4.28 -0.30 -1.33
CA PHE A 66 -2.89 0.16 -1.25
C PHE A 66 -2.71 1.58 -1.75
N ARG A 67 -3.46 2.02 -2.77
CA ARG A 67 -3.41 3.41 -3.24
C ARG A 67 -3.75 4.41 -2.13
N GLN A 68 -4.71 4.09 -1.27
CA GLN A 68 -5.15 4.98 -0.20
C GLN A 68 -4.35 4.87 1.11
N THR A 69 -3.65 3.75 1.33
CA THR A 69 -2.94 3.46 2.60
C THR A 69 -1.43 3.64 2.50
N VAL A 70 -0.83 3.43 1.34
CA VAL A 70 0.62 3.59 1.11
C VAL A 70 1.12 4.98 1.50
N PRO A 71 0.46 6.10 1.14
CA PRO A 71 0.92 7.43 1.55
C PRO A 71 0.93 7.64 3.07
N SER A 72 0.06 6.94 3.81
CA SER A 72 -0.01 7.01 5.27
C SER A 72 1.24 6.41 5.95
N LEU A 73 1.97 5.52 5.26
CA LEU A 73 3.19 4.90 5.78
C LEU A 73 4.32 5.92 5.98
N VAL A 74 4.35 7.01 5.21
CA VAL A 74 5.37 8.06 5.38
C VAL A 74 5.26 8.69 6.77
N ALA A 75 4.04 9.04 7.18
CA ALA A 75 3.79 9.65 8.49
C ALA A 75 4.11 8.68 9.64
N ILE A 76 3.89 7.37 9.45
CA ILE A 76 4.27 6.35 10.42
C ILE A 76 5.79 6.26 10.55
N CYS A 77 6.53 6.25 9.43
CA CYS A 77 7.99 6.21 9.42
C CYS A 77 8.62 7.46 10.06
N GLU A 78 8.03 8.64 9.82
CA GLU A 78 8.47 9.87 10.48
C GLU A 78 8.28 9.82 12.00
N ALA A 79 7.13 9.32 12.45
CA ALA A 79 6.84 9.20 13.87
C ALA A 79 7.70 8.12 14.54
N PHE A 80 7.98 7.03 13.84
CA PHE A 80 8.70 5.85 14.34
C PHE A 80 9.76 5.36 13.34
N PRO A 81 10.96 5.97 13.35
CA PRO A 81 12.08 5.54 12.49
C PRO A 81 12.44 4.04 12.56
N PRO A 82 12.31 3.35 13.71
CA PRO A 82 12.56 1.91 13.77
C PRO A 82 11.67 1.04 12.88
N LEU A 83 10.54 1.56 12.38
CA LEU A 83 9.63 0.83 11.50
C LEU A 83 9.97 1.00 10.01
N CYS A 84 10.95 1.84 9.65
CA CYS A 84 11.33 2.11 8.27
C CYS A 84 11.73 0.84 7.51
N ASP A 85 12.45 -0.09 8.14
CA ASP A 85 12.89 -1.34 7.51
C ASP A 85 11.70 -2.23 7.14
N ASP A 86 10.74 -2.38 8.05
CA ASP A 86 9.51 -3.15 7.81
C ASP A 86 8.68 -2.52 6.68
N VAL A 87 8.53 -1.18 6.69
CA VAL A 87 7.79 -0.44 5.67
C VAL A 87 8.47 -0.51 4.30
N THR A 88 9.79 -0.35 4.22
CA THR A 88 10.52 -0.43 2.94
C THR A 88 10.48 -1.84 2.35
N SER A 89 10.49 -2.88 3.19
CA SER A 89 10.25 -4.26 2.77
C SER A 89 8.84 -4.44 2.19
N LEU A 90 7.82 -3.89 2.85
CA LEU A 90 6.43 -3.90 2.37
C LEU A 90 6.31 -3.21 1.01
N LEU A 91 6.83 -1.98 0.88
CA LEU A 91 6.81 -1.21 -0.36
C LEU A 91 7.57 -1.93 -1.48
N SER A 92 8.68 -2.60 -1.16
CA SER A 92 9.45 -3.38 -2.14
C SER A 92 8.67 -4.60 -2.63
N GLN A 93 7.99 -5.32 -1.73
CA GLN A 93 7.11 -6.42 -2.12
C GLN A 93 5.96 -5.92 -2.98
N LEU A 94 5.33 -4.82 -2.57
CA LEU A 94 4.24 -4.19 -3.29
C LEU A 94 4.66 -3.75 -4.70
N GLY A 95 5.81 -3.09 -4.83
CA GLY A 95 6.37 -2.65 -6.12
C GLY A 95 6.68 -3.82 -7.06
N ARG A 96 7.22 -4.94 -6.55
CA ARG A 96 7.43 -6.15 -7.35
C ARG A 96 6.12 -6.75 -7.86
N VAL A 97 5.07 -6.75 -7.04
CA VAL A 97 3.74 -7.22 -7.45
C VAL A 97 3.19 -6.32 -8.53
N CYS A 98 3.20 -4.99 -8.35
CA CYS A 98 2.73 -4.04 -9.37
C CYS A 98 3.47 -4.23 -10.71
N TYR A 99 4.80 -4.26 -10.68
CA TYR A 99 5.62 -4.41 -11.88
C TYR A 99 5.34 -5.74 -12.62
N SER A 100 5.14 -6.83 -11.86
CA SER A 100 4.77 -8.12 -12.42
C SER A 100 3.39 -8.07 -13.11
N GLN A 101 2.38 -7.48 -12.46
CA GLN A 101 1.03 -7.35 -13.05
C GLN A 101 1.04 -6.48 -14.31
N MET A 102 1.78 -5.37 -14.31
CA MET A 102 1.93 -4.51 -15.49
C MET A 102 2.60 -5.25 -16.65
N THR A 103 3.62 -6.07 -16.38
CA THR A 103 4.30 -6.88 -17.41
C THR A 103 3.36 -7.95 -17.97
N VAL A 104 2.58 -8.61 -17.13
CA VAL A 104 1.58 -9.61 -17.56
C VAL A 104 0.51 -8.95 -18.43
N ALA A 105 -0.07 -7.84 -18.00
CA ALA A 105 -1.08 -7.11 -18.77
C ALA A 105 -0.53 -6.58 -20.11
N GLY A 106 0.70 -6.05 -20.09
CA GLY A 106 1.39 -5.59 -21.30
C GLY A 106 1.69 -6.70 -22.30
N ASN A 107 2.02 -7.91 -21.82
CA ASN A 107 2.25 -9.07 -22.68
C ASN A 107 0.94 -9.65 -23.23
N SER A 108 -0.14 -9.71 -22.43
CA SER A 108 -1.48 -10.09 -22.92
C SER A 108 -1.94 -9.19 -24.06
N SER A 109 -1.72 -7.87 -23.93
CA SER A 109 -2.06 -6.90 -24.97
C SER A 109 -1.24 -7.09 -26.27
N LYS A 110 0.04 -7.50 -26.15
CA LYS A 110 0.91 -7.79 -27.30
C LYS A 110 0.61 -9.13 -27.97
N MET A 111 0.24 -10.15 -27.21
CA MET A 111 -0.02 -11.50 -27.74
C MET A 111 -1.33 -11.58 -28.53
N CYS A 112 -2.34 -10.80 -28.16
CA CYS A 112 -3.62 -10.71 -28.89
C CYS A 112 -3.52 -9.99 -30.24
N LEU A 113 -2.53 -9.11 -30.45
CA LEU A 113 -2.31 -8.42 -31.73
C LEU A 113 -1.76 -9.34 -32.84
N HIS A 114 -1.41 -10.59 -32.52
CA HIS A 114 -0.94 -11.56 -33.51
C HIS A 114 -2.03 -12.52 -34.02
N ASN A 115 -3.23 -12.51 -33.43
CA ASN A 115 -4.36 -13.33 -33.88
C ASN A 115 -5.50 -12.43 -34.36
N ASP A 116 -5.38 -11.98 -35.60
CA ASP A 116 -6.42 -11.27 -36.31
C ASP A 116 -7.58 -12.24 -36.60
N LYS A 117 -8.65 -12.18 -35.77
CA LYS A 117 -10.08 -12.15 -36.17
C LYS A 117 -11.04 -12.42 -35.00
N VAL A 118 -11.87 -11.41 -34.76
CA VAL A 118 -13.31 -11.50 -34.39
C VAL A 118 -13.65 -11.83 -32.91
N THR A 119 -14.15 -10.79 -32.24
CA THR A 119 -15.00 -10.77 -31.02
C THR A 119 -14.30 -10.73 -29.66
N GLU A 120 -14.22 -9.53 -29.04
CA GLU A 120 -14.50 -9.25 -27.61
C GLU A 120 -14.03 -7.84 -27.20
N SER A 121 -14.85 -6.82 -27.49
CA SER A 121 -14.54 -5.40 -27.21
C SER A 121 -14.65 -5.01 -25.73
N HIS A 122 -15.18 -5.87 -24.86
CA HIS A 122 -15.43 -5.56 -23.45
C HIS A 122 -14.28 -5.99 -22.51
N GLY A 123 -13.59 -7.10 -22.78
CA GLY A 123 -12.45 -7.55 -21.95
C GLY A 123 -11.23 -6.63 -22.08
N LEU A 124 -11.00 -6.10 -23.27
CA LEU A 124 -9.81 -5.30 -23.62
C LEU A 124 -9.78 -3.93 -22.92
N LEU A 125 -10.95 -3.32 -22.69
CA LEU A 125 -11.08 -2.08 -21.90
C LEU A 125 -10.82 -2.33 -20.41
N SER A 126 -11.30 -3.46 -19.87
CA SER A 126 -11.15 -3.78 -18.45
C SER A 126 -9.71 -4.15 -18.09
N GLU A 127 -9.00 -4.90 -18.93
CA GLU A 127 -7.58 -5.21 -18.70
C GLU A 127 -6.69 -3.97 -18.84
N LYS A 128 -7.00 -3.08 -19.79
CA LYS A 128 -6.27 -1.83 -19.98
C LYS A 128 -6.48 -0.86 -18.82
N LEU A 129 -7.71 -0.76 -18.29
CA LEU A 129 -8.03 0.04 -17.10
C LEU A 129 -7.29 -0.48 -15.86
N LEU A 130 -7.27 -1.81 -15.65
CA LEU A 130 -6.53 -2.42 -14.55
C LEU A 130 -5.02 -2.16 -14.66
N CYS A 131 -4.46 -2.20 -15.88
CA CYS A 131 -3.05 -1.88 -16.12
C CYS A 131 -2.71 -0.44 -15.73
N ASP A 132 -3.59 0.52 -16.07
CA ASP A 132 -3.45 1.93 -15.69
C ASP A 132 -3.51 2.10 -14.17
N ASP A 133 -4.38 1.33 -13.51
CA ASP A 133 -4.53 1.37 -12.06
C ASP A 133 -3.29 0.87 -11.30
N TYR A 134 -2.62 -0.16 -11.82
CA TYR A 134 -1.34 -0.66 -11.30
C TYR A 134 -0.19 0.32 -11.55
N ASP A 135 -0.18 1.02 -12.69
CA ASP A 135 0.84 2.04 -13.02
C ASP A 135 0.77 3.23 -12.05
N VAL A 136 -0.44 3.76 -11.81
CA VAL A 136 -0.66 4.82 -10.82
C VAL A 136 -0.26 4.37 -9.41
N LEU A 137 -0.58 3.13 -9.04
CA LEU A 137 -0.16 2.59 -7.74
C LEU A 137 1.37 2.44 -7.65
N TYR A 138 2.02 1.96 -8.72
CA TYR A 138 3.48 1.85 -8.77
C TYR A 138 4.15 3.21 -8.58
N HIS A 139 3.68 4.24 -9.27
CA HIS A 139 4.15 5.61 -9.08
C HIS A 139 3.91 6.14 -7.65
N THR A 140 2.77 5.77 -7.03
CA THR A 140 2.48 6.12 -5.63
C THR A 140 3.48 5.47 -4.69
N VAL A 141 3.79 4.18 -4.90
CA VAL A 141 4.81 3.44 -4.13
C VAL A 141 6.18 4.06 -4.28
N GLU A 142 6.61 4.37 -5.50
CA GLU A 142 7.90 5.00 -5.77
C GLU A 142 8.03 6.36 -5.08
N THR A 143 6.99 7.20 -5.19
CA THR A 143 6.94 8.52 -4.54
C THR A 143 7.02 8.39 -3.03
N THR A 144 6.28 7.43 -2.45
CA THR A 144 6.27 7.18 -1.01
C THR A 144 7.63 6.69 -0.52
N PHE A 145 8.25 5.76 -1.25
CA PHE A 145 9.58 5.24 -0.93
C PHE A 145 10.62 6.37 -0.96
N ARG A 146 10.58 7.23 -1.98
CA ARG A 146 11.45 8.40 -2.09
C ARG A 146 11.27 9.35 -0.91
N GLN A 147 10.04 9.66 -0.53
CA GLN A 147 9.75 10.53 0.61
C GLN A 147 10.29 9.95 1.93
N ILE A 148 10.16 8.64 2.14
CA ILE A 148 10.72 7.97 3.33
C ILE A 148 12.25 8.12 3.34
N CYS A 149 12.92 7.85 2.22
CA CYS A 149 14.38 8.01 2.12
C CYS A 149 14.83 9.46 2.35
N GLU A 150 14.19 10.43 1.70
CA GLU A 150 14.52 11.86 1.85
C GLU A 150 14.36 12.31 3.30
N ARG A 151 13.28 11.89 3.98
CA ARG A 151 13.02 12.25 5.38
C ARG A 151 13.99 11.54 6.33
N ALA A 152 14.31 10.28 6.06
CA ALA A 152 15.28 9.53 6.85
C ALA A 152 16.69 10.15 6.78
N LEU A 153 17.10 10.70 5.63
CA LEU A 153 18.36 11.43 5.47
C LEU A 153 18.43 12.72 6.31
N VAL A 154 17.31 13.41 6.51
CA VAL A 154 17.24 14.66 7.27
C VAL A 154 17.21 14.42 8.79
N MET A 155 16.72 13.25 9.23
CA MET A 155 16.45 12.99 10.65
C MET A 155 17.66 12.50 11.47
N ASP A 156 18.84 12.29 10.87
CA ASP A 156 20.11 11.91 11.53
C ASP A 156 19.98 10.83 12.64
N LYS A 157 19.03 9.90 12.47
CA LYS A 157 18.75 8.78 13.38
C LYS A 157 18.50 7.50 12.59
N LEU A 158 19.52 7.13 11.82
CA LEU A 158 19.61 5.85 11.14
C LEU A 158 20.80 5.05 11.70
N TYR A 159 21.04 5.11 13.01
CA TYR A 159 21.95 4.24 13.76
C TYR A 159 21.52 4.10 15.21
#